data_AF-A0A2R4XGP5-F1
#
_entry.id   AF-A0A2R4XGP5-F1
#
_cell.length_a   1.000
_cell.length_b   1.000
_cell.length_c   1.000
_cell.angle_alpha   90.00
_cell.angle_beta   90.00
_cell.angle_gamma   90.00
#
_symmetry.space_group_name_H-M   'P 1'
#
loop_
_entity.id
_entity.type
_entity.pdbx_description
1 polymer ?
#
loop_
_entity_poly.entity_id
_entity_poly.type
_entity_poly.pdbx_seq_one_letter_code
_entity_poly.pdbx_strand_id
1 'polypeptide(L)'
;MIDGFTAARIDGLPEHLLEVQLTQTDPEPGEEAASLTVILAEGPPDPNALSYLIPRSVFEREHPVHVGALGHSDENLLYAMYELLEVMNADDVAVFLCEDAKIVEQVSKILLE
;
A
#
# COMPACT_ATOMS: atom_id res chain seq x y z
N MET A 1 5.70 -10.74 5.34
CA MET A 1 6.19 -9.88 6.42
C MET A 1 7.30 -9.06 5.79
N ILE A 2 7.17 -7.75 5.77
CA ILE A 2 8.24 -6.87 5.31
C ILE A 2 9.26 -6.79 6.45
N ASP A 3 10.53 -7.09 6.18
CA ASP A 3 11.56 -7.05 7.21
C ASP A 3 11.59 -5.66 7.88
N GLY A 4 11.49 -5.65 9.21
CA GLY A 4 11.48 -4.43 10.02
C GLY A 4 10.10 -3.77 10.23
N PHE A 5 9.03 -4.27 9.60
CA PHE A 5 7.67 -3.75 9.76
C PHE A 5 6.66 -4.82 10.17
N THR A 6 5.72 -4.42 11.03
CA THR A 6 4.51 -5.16 11.39
C THR A 6 3.36 -4.61 10.59
N ALA A 7 2.60 -5.48 9.92
CA ALA A 7 1.44 -5.09 9.13
C ALA A 7 0.13 -5.29 9.89
N ALA A 8 -0.78 -4.32 9.78
CA ALA A 8 -2.13 -4.42 10.32
C ALA A 8 -3.13 -3.93 9.28
N ARG A 9 -4.19 -4.72 9.05
CA ARG A 9 -5.32 -4.27 8.22
C ARG A 9 -6.09 -3.16 8.95
N ILE A 10 -6.41 -2.10 8.22
CA ILE A 10 -7.25 -1.00 8.70
C ILE A 10 -8.62 -1.08 8.02
N ASP A 11 -9.68 -1.00 8.82
CA ASP A 11 -11.05 -0.92 8.32
C ASP A 11 -11.48 0.55 8.22
N GLY A 12 -12.17 0.91 7.14
CA GLY A 12 -12.63 2.28 6.93
C GLY A 12 -12.74 2.69 5.46
N LEU A 13 -12.10 1.95 4.56
CA LEU A 13 -12.26 2.10 3.12
C LEU A 13 -13.39 1.20 2.57
N PRO A 14 -13.94 1.53 1.37
CA PRO A 14 -14.88 0.68 0.65
C PRO A 14 -14.35 -0.74 0.42
N GLU A 15 -15.26 -1.70 0.20
CA GLU A 15 -14.92 -3.14 0.08
C GLU A 15 -13.96 -3.48 -1.08
N HIS A 16 -13.91 -2.65 -2.13
CA HIS A 16 -12.99 -2.83 -3.25
C HIS A 16 -11.56 -2.32 -2.97
N LEU A 17 -11.33 -1.75 -1.78
CA LEU A 17 -10.04 -1.29 -1.30
C LEU A 17 -9.61 -2.06 -0.06
N LEU A 18 -8.32 -2.36 0.02
CA LEU A 18 -7.69 -2.89 1.22
C LEU A 18 -6.68 -1.88 1.73
N GLU A 19 -6.85 -1.42 2.97
CA GLU A 19 -5.86 -0.59 3.65
C GLU A 19 -5.05 -1.43 4.64
N VAL A 20 -3.73 -1.30 4.56
CA VAL A 20 -2.77 -1.96 5.44
C VAL A 20 -1.84 -0.88 5.99
N GLN A 21 -1.76 -0.77 7.30
CA GLN A 21 -0.74 0.03 7.97
C GLN A 21 0.47 -0.85 8.25
N LEU A 22 1.64 -0.40 7.82
CA LEU A 22 2.94 -0.98 8.16
C LEU A 22 3.57 -0.11 9.24
N THR A 23 3.86 -0.68 10.39
CA THR A 23 4.48 0.02 11.52
C THR A 23 5.83 -0.60 11.83
N GLN A 24 6.87 0.21 12.01
CA GLN A 24 8.20 -0.30 12.36
C GLN A 24 8.16 -1.14 13.64
N THR A 25 8.73 -2.34 13.60
CA THR A 25 8.61 -3.35 14.69
C THR A 25 9.52 -3.04 15.88
N ASP A 26 10.67 -2.38 15.65
CA ASP A 26 11.67 -2.05 16.67
C ASP A 26 12.31 -0.68 16.39
N PRO A 27 11.61 0.45 16.64
CA PRO A 27 12.20 1.78 16.52
C PRO A 27 13.32 1.99 17.55
N GLU A 28 14.33 2.77 17.20
CA GLU A 28 15.41 3.13 18.14
C GLU A 28 14.83 3.90 19.35
N PRO A 29 15.39 3.73 20.57
CA PRO A 29 14.86 4.38 21.76
C PRO A 29 14.96 5.91 21.67
N GLY A 30 13.80 6.57 21.58
CA GLY A 30 13.69 8.02 21.41
C GLY A 30 13.22 8.46 20.02
N GLU A 31 13.04 7.52 19.10
CA GLU A 31 12.46 7.73 17.77
C GLU A 31 10.98 7.34 17.76
N GLU A 32 10.15 8.10 17.06
CA GLU A 32 8.76 7.71 16.82
C GLU A 32 8.73 6.58 15.79
N ALA A 33 7.93 5.55 16.04
CA ALA A 33 7.82 4.42 15.12
C ALA A 33 7.31 4.92 13.76
N ALA A 34 8.11 4.76 12.71
CA ALA A 34 7.67 5.09 11.37
C ALA A 34 6.47 4.20 10.99
N SER A 35 5.41 4.84 10.50
CA SER A 35 4.24 4.17 9.95
C SER A 35 4.15 4.43 8.45
N LEU A 36 3.64 3.49 7.67
CA LEU A 36 3.40 3.64 6.24
C LEU A 36 2.00 3.11 5.96
N THR A 37 1.24 3.80 5.11
CA THR A 37 -0.08 3.31 4.69
C THR A 37 0.01 2.72 3.31
N VAL A 38 -0.42 1.47 3.13
CA VAL A 38 -0.54 0.80 1.84
C VAL A 38 -2.01 0.58 1.53
N ILE A 39 -2.45 1.01 0.35
CA ILE A 39 -3.81 0.84 -0.15
C ILE A 39 -3.74 0.02 -1.43
N LEU A 40 -4.38 -1.15 -1.43
CA LEU A 40 -4.56 -1.97 -2.63
C LEU A 40 -5.93 -1.68 -3.20
N ALA A 41 -5.99 -1.34 -4.48
CA ALA A 41 -7.23 -1.04 -5.17
C ALA A 41 -7.41 -2.00 -6.35
N GLU A 42 -8.51 -2.76 -6.35
CA GLU A 42 -8.88 -3.56 -7.52
C GLU A 42 -9.39 -2.64 -8.62
N GLY A 43 -8.77 -2.71 -9.79
CA GLY A 43 -9.25 -2.00 -10.96
C GLY A 43 -8.22 -1.91 -12.08
N PRO A 44 -8.60 -1.33 -13.23
CA PRO A 44 -7.70 -1.20 -14.36
C PRO A 44 -6.46 -0.39 -13.94
N PRO A 45 -5.24 -0.78 -14.36
CA PRO A 45 -4.00 -0.05 -14.11
C PRO A 45 -3.92 1.21 -15.01
N ASP A 46 -4.94 2.07 -14.92
CA ASP A 46 -5.09 3.31 -15.67
C ASP A 46 -5.02 4.49 -14.69
N PRO A 47 -4.20 5.53 -14.94
CA PRO A 47 -4.13 6.72 -14.08
C PRO A 47 -5.49 7.41 -13.87
N ASN A 48 -6.39 7.36 -14.86
CA ASN A 48 -7.74 7.89 -14.74
C ASN A 48 -8.59 7.08 -13.76
N ALA A 49 -8.25 5.81 -13.54
CA ALA A 49 -8.93 4.94 -12.59
C ALA A 49 -8.83 5.42 -11.14
N LEU A 50 -7.73 6.11 -10.81
CA LEU A 50 -7.55 6.72 -9.49
C LEU A 50 -8.72 7.63 -9.10
N SER A 51 -9.26 8.39 -10.06
CA SER A 51 -10.30 9.38 -9.80
C SER A 51 -11.64 8.79 -9.34
N TYR A 52 -11.93 7.53 -9.66
CA TYR A 52 -13.17 6.85 -9.29
C TYR A 52 -12.95 5.63 -8.39
N LEU A 53 -11.75 5.06 -8.33
CA LEU A 53 -11.42 3.94 -7.45
C LEU A 53 -11.01 4.40 -6.05
N ILE A 54 -10.24 5.49 -5.96
CA ILE A 54 -9.63 5.95 -4.71
C ILE A 54 -10.45 7.12 -4.14
N PRO A 55 -11.00 6.98 -2.92
CA PRO A 55 -11.70 8.05 -2.24
C PRO A 55 -10.83 9.30 -2.13
N ARG A 56 -11.46 10.45 -2.33
CA ARG A 56 -10.81 11.75 -2.17
C ARG A 56 -10.12 11.91 -0.79
N SER A 57 -10.68 11.31 0.25
CA SER A 57 -10.12 11.31 1.61
C SER A 57 -8.71 10.73 1.70
N VAL A 58 -8.30 9.86 0.78
CA VAL A 58 -6.93 9.33 0.71
C VAL A 58 -5.96 10.43 0.26
N PHE A 59 -6.35 11.24 -0.72
CA PHE A 59 -5.54 12.35 -1.25
C PHE A 59 -5.60 13.62 -0.38
N GLU A 60 -6.54 13.70 0.56
CA GLU A 60 -6.64 14.79 1.53
C GLU A 60 -5.79 14.57 2.78
N ARG A 61 -5.10 13.42 2.88
CA ARG A 61 -4.12 13.17 3.95
C ARG A 61 -2.95 14.16 3.79
N GLU A 62 -2.37 14.58 4.91
CA GLU A 62 -1.29 15.58 4.94
C GLU A 62 0.06 15.04 4.42
N HIS A 63 0.08 13.79 3.94
CA HIS A 63 1.29 13.08 3.52
C HIS A 63 1.27 12.77 2.02
N PRO A 64 2.45 12.72 1.37
CA PRO A 64 2.60 12.28 0.00
C PRO A 64 1.86 10.98 -0.31
N VAL A 65 1.19 10.95 -1.47
CA VAL A 65 0.56 9.76 -2.04
C VAL A 65 1.39 9.30 -3.23
N HIS A 66 2.00 8.13 -3.10
CA HIS A 66 2.74 7.44 -4.15
C HIS A 66 1.81 6.44 -4.82
N VAL A 67 1.81 6.40 -6.16
CA VAL A 67 0.91 5.53 -6.91
C VAL A 67 1.73 4.58 -7.79
N GLY A 68 1.49 3.29 -7.61
CA GLY A 68 1.99 2.22 -8.45
C GLY A 68 0.86 1.44 -9.10
N ALA A 69 1.19 0.67 -10.13
CA ALA A 69 0.28 -0.31 -10.73
C ALA A 69 0.96 -1.69 -10.68
N LEU A 70 0.17 -2.72 -10.42
CA LEU A 70 0.61 -4.11 -10.33
C LEU A 70 -0.22 -4.94 -11.32
N GLY A 71 0.45 -5.63 -12.24
CA GLY A 71 -0.18 -6.47 -13.26
C GLY A 71 0.36 -7.90 -13.25
N HIS A 72 -0.33 -8.80 -13.97
CA HIS A 72 0.07 -10.22 -14.04
C HIS A 72 1.45 -10.46 -14.67
N SER A 73 1.93 -9.50 -15.46
CA SER A 73 3.26 -9.54 -16.09
C SER A 73 4.41 -9.18 -15.14
N ASP A 74 4.12 -8.72 -13.92
CA ASP A 74 5.14 -8.46 -12.93
C ASP A 74 5.64 -9.79 -12.33
N GLU A 75 6.67 -10.39 -12.96
CA GLU A 75 7.32 -11.63 -12.49
C GLU A 75 7.82 -11.54 -11.03
N ASN A 76 7.89 -10.34 -10.45
CA ASN A 76 8.03 -10.11 -9.01
C ASN A 76 7.18 -8.92 -8.55
N LEU A 77 5.89 -9.13 -8.32
CA LEU A 77 4.99 -8.19 -7.62
C LEU A 77 5.62 -7.61 -6.33
N LEU A 78 6.37 -8.45 -5.60
CA LEU A 78 7.15 -8.06 -4.42
C LEU A 78 8.19 -6.99 -4.72
N TYR A 79 8.90 -7.10 -5.85
CA TYR A 79 9.97 -6.18 -6.20
C TYR A 79 9.43 -4.79 -6.51
N ALA A 80 8.37 -4.71 -7.32
CA ALA A 80 7.71 -3.44 -7.62
C ALA A 80 7.17 -2.76 -6.34
N MET A 81 6.66 -3.56 -5.40
CA MET A 81 6.21 -3.05 -4.11
C MET A 81 7.37 -2.56 -3.24
N TYR A 82 8.48 -3.31 -3.18
CA TYR A 82 9.67 -2.92 -2.43
C TYR A 82 10.33 -1.65 -2.99
N GLU A 83 10.45 -1.52 -4.31
CA GLU A 83 10.99 -0.31 -4.93
C GLU A 83 10.20 0.95 -4.52
N LEU A 84 8.87 0.82 -4.44
CA LEU A 84 8.02 1.93 -4.02
C LEU A 84 8.14 2.19 -2.52
N LEU A 85 8.21 1.14 -1.69
CA LEU A 85 8.39 1.28 -0.24
C LEU A 85 9.77 1.84 0.16
N GLU A 86 10.82 1.58 -0.63
CA GLU A 86 12.20 2.07 -0.36
C GLU A 86 12.32 3.60 -0.43
N VAL A 87 11.45 4.27 -1.19
CA VAL A 87 11.48 5.73 -1.36
C VAL A 87 10.46 6.48 -0.49
N MET A 88 9.67 5.75 0.31
CA MET A 88 8.65 6.33 1.18
C MET A 88 9.23 6.82 2.50
N ASN A 89 8.63 7.88 3.02
CA ASN A 89 8.90 8.41 4.35
C ASN A 89 7.81 7.97 5.33
N ALA A 90 8.06 8.19 6.62
CA ALA A 90 7.02 8.02 7.63
C ALA A 90 5.74 8.79 7.25
N ASP A 91 4.63 8.10 7.45
CA ASP A 91 3.25 8.49 7.21
C ASP A 91 2.85 8.67 5.73
N ASP A 92 3.76 8.41 4.79
CA ASP A 92 3.44 8.37 3.36
C ASP A 92 2.38 7.29 3.05
N VAL A 93 1.63 7.53 1.98
CA VAL A 93 0.60 6.62 1.47
C VAL A 93 1.06 6.02 0.15
N ALA A 94 1.11 4.70 0.05
CA ALA A 94 1.27 3.96 -1.20
C ALA A 94 -0.09 3.46 -1.67
N VAL A 95 -0.44 3.75 -2.91
CA VAL A 95 -1.62 3.20 -3.58
C VAL A 95 -1.15 2.29 -4.72
N PHE A 96 -1.54 1.02 -4.67
CA PHE A 96 -1.30 0.06 -5.74
C PHE A 96 -2.61 -0.23 -6.48
N LEU A 97 -2.65 0.11 -7.77
CA LEU A 97 -3.70 -0.31 -8.68
C LEU A 97 -3.43 -1.75 -9.12
N CYS A 98 -4.23 -2.68 -8.62
CA CYS A 98 -4.12 -4.11 -8.91
C CYS A 98 -5.08 -4.46 -10.04
N GLU A 99 -4.54 -4.99 -11.15
CA GLU A 99 -5.31 -5.33 -12.36
C GLU A 99 -6.50 -6.27 -12.08
N ASP A 100 -6.38 -7.16 -11.09
CA ASP A 100 -7.46 -8.05 -10.67
C ASP A 100 -7.39 -8.41 -9.17
N ALA A 101 -8.48 -9.00 -8.67
CA ALA A 101 -8.61 -9.43 -7.28
C ALA A 101 -7.53 -10.44 -6.82
N LYS A 102 -6.97 -11.28 -7.70
CA LYS A 102 -5.92 -12.24 -7.30
C LYS A 102 -4.64 -11.53 -6.91
N ILE A 103 -4.28 -10.45 -7.61
CA ILE A 103 -3.12 -9.63 -7.23
C ILE A 103 -3.36 -9.00 -5.87
N VAL A 104 -4.56 -8.46 -5.60
CA VAL A 104 -4.93 -7.94 -4.27
C VAL A 104 -4.77 -9.02 -3.20
N GLU A 105 -5.28 -10.23 -3.44
CA GLU A 105 -5.18 -11.35 -2.50
C GLU A 105 -3.71 -11.72 -2.24
N GLN A 106 -2.91 -11.90 -3.30
CA GLN A 106 -1.49 -12.24 -3.18
C GLN A 106 -0.70 -11.18 -2.41
N VAL A 107 -0.87 -9.90 -2.75
CA VAL A 107 -0.16 -8.80 -2.09
C VAL A 107 -0.62 -8.66 -0.64
N SER A 108 -1.92 -8.76 -0.37
CA SER A 108 -2.43 -8.72 1.00
C SER A 108 -1.84 -9.81 1.88
N LYS A 109 -1.68 -11.01 1.31
CA LYS A 109 -1.10 -12.18 1.97
C LYS A 109 0.38 -11.94 2.27
N ILE A 110 1.14 -11.42 1.31
CA ILE A 110 2.55 -11.04 1.49
C ILE A 110 2.74 -10.00 2.61
N LEU A 111 1.85 -8.99 2.66
CA LEU A 111 1.93 -7.93 3.65
C LEU A 111 1.58 -8.44 5.05
N LEU A 112 0.52 -9.24 5.17
CA LEU A 112 -0.08 -9.62 6.46
C LEU A 112 0.43 -10.95 7.06
N GLU A 113 1.04 -11.85 6.28
CA GLU A 113 1.69 -13.08 6.78
C GLU A 113 3.16 -12.88 7.07
#